data_AF-A0A936CXV6-F1
#
_entry.id   AF-A0A936CXV6-F1
#
_cell.length_a   1.000
_cell.length_b   1.000
_cell.length_c   1.000
_cell.angle_alpha   90.00
_cell.angle_beta   90.00
_cell.angle_gamma   90.00
#
_symmetry.space_group_name_H-M   'P 1'
#
loop_
_entity.id
_entity.type
_entity.pdbx_description
1 polymer ?
#
loop_
_entity_poly.entity_id
_entity_poly.type
_entity_poly.pdbx_seq_one_letter_code
_entity_poly.pdbx_strand_id
1 'polypeptide(L)'
;MSGAHARAGGRAGTTVRRHAGVVMLLHWLTVIAIVANPILVWVREDIEDRGLRTLLIDVHKSIGVTVLVLVLLRLAVRQVVDADPARDWLSPRMFRLSRIGHAALYVLLLATPVFGWLTSNAYGYGVSLFGWVDLPSLVGKDKALADVLGECHELASFALLGLAGAHAVLAIGHHVLLRDPTLVSMLPFGRRPARPAAGE
;
A
#
# COMPACT_ATOMS: atom_id res chain seq x y z
N MET A 1 -28.87 55.87 -17.34
CA MET A 1 -28.70 54.71 -18.23
C MET A 1 -27.75 53.74 -17.55
N SER A 2 -28.27 52.56 -17.27
CA SER A 2 -27.59 51.43 -16.61
C SER A 2 -26.50 50.84 -17.50
N GLY A 3 -25.35 50.51 -16.92
CA GLY A 3 -24.24 49.83 -17.60
C GLY A 3 -23.59 48.84 -16.65
N ALA A 4 -24.23 47.68 -16.51
CA ALA A 4 -23.78 46.56 -15.69
C ALA A 4 -22.60 45.80 -16.34
N HIS A 5 -21.68 45.40 -15.47
CA HIS A 5 -20.89 44.15 -15.44
C HIS A 5 -20.56 43.40 -16.75
N ALA A 6 -19.25 43.17 -16.93
CA ALA A 6 -18.76 41.85 -17.31
C ALA A 6 -17.42 41.57 -16.60
N ARG A 7 -17.51 40.91 -15.43
CA ARG A 7 -16.35 40.24 -14.81
C ARG A 7 -15.98 39.06 -15.70
N ALA A 8 -14.81 39.10 -16.32
CA ALA A 8 -14.18 37.93 -16.93
C ALA A 8 -13.73 36.97 -15.81
N GLY A 9 -14.67 36.22 -15.26
CA GLY A 9 -14.41 35.09 -14.37
C GLY A 9 -13.95 33.90 -15.19
N GLY A 10 -12.70 33.93 -15.68
CA GLY A 10 -12.04 32.74 -16.18
C GLY A 10 -11.95 31.73 -15.05
N ARG A 11 -12.74 30.66 -15.11
CA ARG A 11 -12.55 29.48 -14.25
C ARG A 11 -11.17 28.92 -14.60
N ALA A 12 -10.15 29.31 -13.85
CA ALA A 12 -8.88 28.61 -13.84
C ALA A 12 -9.20 27.14 -13.58
N GLY A 13 -9.01 26.29 -14.59
CA GLY A 13 -9.19 24.86 -14.44
C GLY A 13 -8.27 24.40 -13.31
N THR A 14 -8.84 23.95 -12.21
CA THR A 14 -8.10 23.45 -11.06
C THR A 14 -7.47 22.12 -11.45
N THR A 15 -6.29 22.19 -12.05
CA THR A 15 -5.57 21.02 -12.51
C THR A 15 -5.02 20.26 -11.31
N VAL A 16 -5.55 19.06 -11.09
CA VAL A 16 -5.20 18.14 -10.02
C VAL A 16 -3.75 17.67 -10.17
N ARG A 17 -2.86 18.08 -9.27
CA ARG A 17 -1.47 17.60 -9.24
C ARG A 17 -1.45 16.09 -8.94
N ARG A 18 -0.81 15.31 -9.81
CA ARG A 18 -0.62 13.86 -9.62
C ARG A 18 0.60 13.60 -8.74
N HIS A 19 0.62 12.43 -8.10
CA HIS A 19 1.82 11.95 -7.44
C HIS A 19 2.94 11.67 -8.46
N ALA A 20 4.19 11.69 -7.99
CA ALA A 20 5.33 11.30 -8.80
C ALA A 20 5.18 9.84 -9.29
N GLY A 21 5.66 9.56 -10.50
CA GLY A 21 5.54 8.24 -11.13
C GLY A 21 6.02 7.09 -10.25
N VAL A 22 7.16 7.29 -9.58
CA VAL A 22 7.74 6.32 -8.63
C VAL A 22 6.82 6.03 -7.44
N VAL A 23 6.11 7.04 -6.91
CA VAL A 23 5.17 6.87 -5.79
C VAL A 23 3.98 6.02 -6.23
N MET A 24 3.43 6.29 -7.41
CA MET A 24 2.32 5.52 -7.97
C MET A 24 2.75 4.07 -8.24
N LEU A 25 3.92 3.88 -8.86
CA LEU A 25 4.46 2.55 -9.16
C LEU A 25 4.60 1.71 -7.88
N LEU A 26 5.28 2.24 -6.86
CA LEU A 26 5.48 1.55 -5.58
C LEU A 26 4.13 1.25 -4.89
N HIS A 27 3.17 2.18 -4.96
CA HIS A 27 1.83 1.95 -4.42
C HIS A 27 1.12 0.78 -5.11
N TRP A 28 1.03 0.79 -6.44
CA TRP A 28 0.32 -0.25 -7.18
C TRP A 28 1.00 -1.61 -7.11
N LEU A 29 2.34 -1.66 -7.13
CA LEU A 29 3.07 -2.91 -6.88
C LEU A 29 2.75 -3.47 -5.48
N THR A 30 2.68 -2.61 -4.47
CA THR A 30 2.28 -3.02 -3.11
C THR A 30 0.86 -3.55 -3.10
N VAL A 31 -0.09 -2.85 -3.73
CA VAL A 31 -1.51 -3.28 -3.80
C VAL A 31 -1.64 -4.65 -4.47
N ILE A 32 -0.98 -4.85 -5.61
CA ILE A 32 -1.00 -6.14 -6.32
C ILE A 32 -0.41 -7.24 -5.42
N ALA A 33 0.73 -6.97 -4.79
CA ALA A 33 1.38 -7.95 -3.92
C ALA A 33 0.51 -8.33 -2.71
N ILE A 34 -0.09 -7.37 -2.00
CA ILE A 34 -0.92 -7.69 -0.81
C ILE A 34 -2.23 -8.39 -1.16
N VAL A 35 -2.77 -8.20 -2.37
CA VAL A 35 -3.97 -8.92 -2.84
C VAL A 35 -3.61 -10.33 -3.31
N ALA A 36 -2.51 -10.48 -4.07
CA ALA A 36 -2.10 -11.77 -4.61
C ALA A 36 -1.53 -12.72 -3.55
N ASN A 37 -0.81 -12.21 -2.55
CA ASN A 37 -0.09 -13.03 -1.58
C ASN A 37 -0.98 -13.99 -0.74
N PRO A 38 -2.11 -13.57 -0.15
CA PRO A 38 -2.99 -14.46 0.61
C PRO A 38 -3.68 -15.50 -0.27
N ILE A 39 -3.91 -15.20 -1.56
CA ILE A 39 -4.50 -16.16 -2.52
C ILE A 39 -3.60 -17.41 -2.64
N LEU A 40 -2.28 -17.27 -2.55
CA LEU A 40 -1.37 -18.42 -2.57
C LEU A 40 -1.59 -19.38 -1.39
N VAL A 41 -1.95 -18.85 -0.22
CA VAL A 41 -2.23 -19.65 0.97
C VAL A 41 -3.59 -20.31 0.86
N TRP A 42 -4.62 -19.58 0.43
CA TRP A 42 -5.96 -20.15 0.21
C TRP A 42 -5.94 -21.25 -0.85
N VAL A 43 -5.29 -21.02 -2.00
CA VAL A 43 -5.15 -22.05 -3.04
C VAL A 43 -4.39 -23.27 -2.51
N ARG A 44 -3.35 -23.07 -1.69
CA ARG A 44 -2.58 -24.18 -1.10
C ARG A 44 -3.41 -25.11 -0.23
N GLU A 45 -4.48 -24.62 0.41
CA GLU A 45 -5.35 -25.43 1.27
C GLU A 45 -6.05 -26.54 0.48
N ASP A 46 -6.34 -26.30 -0.80
CA ASP A 46 -7.02 -27.24 -1.70
C ASP A 46 -6.05 -28.12 -2.52
N ILE A 47 -4.74 -27.97 -2.34
CA ILE A 47 -3.72 -28.74 -3.08
C ILE A 47 -3.23 -29.92 -2.25
N GLU A 48 -3.27 -31.13 -2.80
CA GLU A 48 -2.73 -32.34 -2.18
C GLU A 48 -1.21 -32.50 -2.40
N ASP A 49 -0.72 -32.12 -3.59
CA ASP A 49 0.68 -32.29 -3.96
C ASP A 49 1.64 -31.54 -3.03
N ARG A 50 2.49 -32.29 -2.32
CA ARG A 50 3.39 -31.71 -1.31
C ARG A 50 4.39 -30.73 -1.92
N GLY A 51 4.89 -30.99 -3.12
CA GLY A 51 5.87 -30.14 -3.79
C GLY A 51 5.29 -28.76 -4.08
N LEU A 52 4.11 -28.73 -4.69
CA LEU A 52 3.38 -27.51 -5.02
C LEU A 52 2.98 -26.74 -3.76
N ARG A 53 2.56 -27.42 -2.68
CA ARG A 53 2.26 -26.76 -1.39
C ARG A 53 3.48 -26.07 -0.78
N THR A 54 4.67 -26.66 -0.92
CA THR A 54 5.93 -26.05 -0.48
C THR A 54 6.27 -24.83 -1.34
N LEU A 55 6.19 -24.99 -2.66
CA LEU A 55 6.42 -23.89 -3.61
C LEU A 55 5.51 -22.69 -3.33
N LEU A 56 4.21 -22.92 -3.10
CA LEU A 56 3.26 -21.85 -2.79
C LEU A 56 3.63 -21.10 -1.51
N ILE A 57 4.12 -21.78 -0.48
CA ILE A 57 4.61 -21.13 0.75
C ILE A 57 5.91 -20.37 0.51
N ASP A 58 6.84 -20.90 -0.27
CA ASP A 58 8.11 -20.23 -0.54
C ASP A 58 7.90 -18.97 -1.39
N VAL A 59 6.99 -19.02 -2.36
CA VAL A 59 6.54 -17.85 -3.12
C VAL A 59 5.80 -16.85 -2.20
N HIS A 60 4.93 -17.32 -1.31
CA HIS A 60 4.22 -16.46 -0.35
C HIS A 60 5.20 -15.71 0.57
N LYS A 61 6.20 -16.41 1.11
CA LYS A 61 7.28 -15.80 1.92
C LYS A 61 8.05 -14.76 1.10
N SER A 62 8.41 -15.09 -0.14
CA SER A 62 9.15 -14.19 -1.04
C SER A 62 8.38 -12.91 -1.38
N ILE A 63 7.08 -13.03 -1.67
CA ILE A 63 6.22 -11.88 -1.90
C ILE A 63 6.06 -11.06 -0.61
N GLY A 64 5.93 -11.70 0.55
CA GLY A 64 5.90 -11.01 1.86
C GLY A 64 7.16 -10.17 2.10
N VAL A 65 8.34 -10.73 1.87
CA VAL A 65 9.61 -9.99 1.94
C VAL A 65 9.66 -8.86 0.89
N THR A 66 9.15 -9.11 -0.31
CA THR A 66 9.05 -8.07 -1.36
C THR A 66 8.17 -6.90 -0.92
N VAL A 67 7.03 -7.16 -0.26
CA VAL A 67 6.18 -6.11 0.32
C VAL A 67 6.96 -5.29 1.36
N LEU A 68 7.72 -5.94 2.24
CA LEU A 68 8.57 -5.24 3.23
C LEU A 68 9.54 -4.28 2.53
N VAL A 69 10.23 -4.74 1.49
CA VAL A 69 11.15 -3.91 0.69
C VAL A 69 10.42 -2.75 -0.01
N LEU A 70 9.29 -3.02 -0.68
CA LEU A 70 8.50 -1.99 -1.37
C LEU A 70 8.03 -0.89 -0.40
N VAL A 71 7.62 -1.28 0.81
CA VAL A 71 7.13 -0.33 1.83
C VAL A 71 8.27 0.51 2.38
N LEU A 72 9.45 -0.09 2.64
CA LEU A 72 10.64 0.66 3.06
C LEU A 72 11.07 1.67 1.98
N LEU A 73 11.10 1.25 0.72
CA LEU A 73 11.36 2.14 -0.42
C LEU A 73 10.32 3.25 -0.51
N ARG A 74 9.04 2.95 -0.32
CA ARG A 74 7.96 3.95 -0.33
C ARG A 74 8.12 4.98 0.78
N LEU A 75 8.52 4.55 2.00
CA LEU A 75 8.79 5.44 3.11
C LEU A 75 10.01 6.34 2.85
N ALA A 76 11.08 5.80 2.25
CA ALA A 76 12.26 6.56 1.85
C ALA A 76 11.95 7.59 0.75
N VAL A 77 11.27 7.16 -0.32
CA VAL A 77 10.83 8.04 -1.42
C VAL A 77 9.93 9.15 -0.93
N ARG A 78 9.06 8.86 0.04
CA ARG A 78 8.18 9.87 0.65
C ARG A 78 8.95 10.97 1.39
N GLN A 79 10.16 10.72 1.90
CA GLN A 79 10.96 11.77 2.55
C GLN A 79 11.50 12.80 1.56
N VAL A 80 11.66 12.42 0.29
CA VAL A 80 12.27 13.27 -0.76
C VAL A 80 11.25 13.79 -1.77
N VAL A 81 10.11 13.11 -1.92
CA VAL A 81 9.00 13.55 -2.77
C VAL A 81 7.91 14.12 -1.88
N ASP A 82 7.94 15.45 -1.71
CA ASP A 82 6.89 16.17 -0.99
C ASP A 82 5.81 16.69 -1.95
N ALA A 83 4.57 16.40 -1.57
CA ALA A 83 3.30 16.95 -2.02
C ALA A 83 2.26 15.83 -1.85
N ASP A 84 1.52 15.86 -0.74
CA ASP A 84 0.22 15.21 -0.66
C ASP A 84 -0.79 16.11 -1.38
N PRO A 85 -1.15 15.83 -2.65
CA PRO A 85 -2.02 16.69 -3.43
C PRO A 85 -3.42 16.75 -2.84
N ALA A 86 -3.79 15.82 -1.96
CA ALA A 86 -5.11 15.77 -1.32
C ALA A 86 -5.25 16.77 -0.15
N ARG A 87 -4.14 17.34 0.36
CA ARG A 87 -4.17 18.33 1.45
C ARG A 87 -5.04 19.54 1.11
N ASP A 88 -5.05 19.96 -0.14
CA ASP A 88 -5.77 21.15 -0.59
C ASP A 88 -7.28 20.92 -0.77
N TRP A 89 -7.73 19.65 -0.73
CA TRP A 89 -9.10 19.25 -1.07
C TRP A 89 -9.88 18.67 0.11
N LEU A 90 -9.21 18.29 1.20
CA LEU A 90 -9.82 17.66 2.36
C LEU A 90 -10.04 18.66 3.50
N SER A 91 -11.15 18.52 4.22
CA SER A 91 -11.34 19.24 5.48
C SER A 91 -10.26 18.84 6.51
N PRO A 92 -9.88 19.71 7.47
CA PRO A 92 -8.83 19.39 8.44
C PRO A 92 -9.08 18.10 9.25
N ARG A 93 -10.36 17.79 9.53
CA ARG A 93 -10.76 16.55 10.20
C ARG A 93 -10.53 15.34 9.30
N MET A 94 -10.97 15.41 8.04
CA MET A 94 -10.82 14.31 7.08
C MET A 94 -9.35 14.06 6.74
N PHE A 95 -8.56 15.11 6.59
CA PHE A 95 -7.11 15.00 6.40
C PHE A 95 -6.42 14.30 7.57
N ARG A 96 -6.81 14.62 8.82
CA ARG A 96 -6.28 13.93 10.01
C ARG A 96 -6.65 12.44 10.03
N LEU A 97 -7.90 12.10 9.73
CA LEU A 97 -8.34 10.71 9.63
C LEU A 97 -7.61 9.95 8.53
N SER A 98 -7.43 10.56 7.36
CA SER A 98 -6.61 10.01 6.28
C SER A 98 -5.20 9.70 6.75
N ARG A 99 -4.55 10.60 7.49
CA ARG A 99 -3.21 10.36 8.03
C ARG A 99 -3.16 9.19 9.02
N ILE A 100 -4.16 9.06 9.89
CA ILE A 100 -4.26 7.94 10.84
C ILE A 100 -4.44 6.62 10.08
N GLY A 101 -5.35 6.57 9.11
CA GLY A 101 -5.57 5.39 8.27
C GLY A 101 -4.31 4.97 7.52
N HIS A 102 -3.60 5.94 6.92
CA HIS A 102 -2.30 5.66 6.28
C HIS A 102 -1.26 5.15 7.27
N ALA A 103 -1.16 5.75 8.47
CA ALA A 103 -0.23 5.29 9.50
C ALA A 103 -0.52 3.84 9.92
N ALA A 104 -1.79 3.50 10.15
CA ALA A 104 -2.23 2.15 10.46
C ALA A 104 -1.90 1.16 9.32
N LEU A 105 -2.15 1.54 8.06
CA LEU A 105 -1.75 0.74 6.90
C LEU A 105 -0.25 0.50 6.86
N TYR A 106 0.58 1.52 7.09
CA TYR A 106 2.04 1.34 7.11
C TYR A 106 2.51 0.41 8.24
N VAL A 107 1.92 0.54 9.44
CA VAL A 107 2.22 -0.36 10.55
C VAL A 107 1.90 -1.81 10.17
N LEU A 108 0.71 -2.07 9.62
CA LEU A 108 0.31 -3.42 9.22
C LEU A 108 1.16 -3.96 8.05
N LEU A 109 1.45 -3.13 7.05
CA LEU A 109 2.30 -3.48 5.91
C LEU A 109 3.72 -3.89 6.33
N LEU A 110 4.23 -3.36 7.44
CA LEU A 110 5.53 -3.74 8.00
C LEU A 110 5.39 -4.94 8.95
N ALA A 111 4.41 -4.92 9.85
CA ALA A 111 4.24 -5.93 10.89
C ALA A 111 3.90 -7.30 10.32
N THR A 112 2.97 -7.38 9.35
CA THR A 112 2.53 -8.66 8.77
C THR A 112 3.69 -9.48 8.20
N PRO A 113 4.53 -8.98 7.28
CA PRO A 113 5.65 -9.78 6.77
C PRO A 113 6.73 -10.05 7.82
N VAL A 114 6.95 -9.15 8.79
CA VAL A 114 7.87 -9.39 9.90
C VAL A 114 7.39 -10.54 10.78
N PHE A 115 6.11 -10.57 11.16
CA PHE A 115 5.55 -11.70 11.89
C PHE A 115 5.68 -12.99 11.09
N GLY A 116 5.35 -12.98 9.79
CA GLY A 116 5.50 -14.18 8.94
C GLY A 116 6.94 -14.71 8.86
N TRP A 117 7.92 -13.80 8.75
CA TRP A 117 9.35 -14.16 8.77
C TRP A 117 9.75 -14.78 10.12
N LEU A 118 9.38 -14.13 11.23
CA LEU A 118 9.67 -14.62 12.57
C LEU A 118 8.98 -15.97 12.84
N THR A 119 7.73 -16.16 12.39
CA THR A 119 7.01 -17.44 12.47
C THR A 119 7.78 -18.55 11.75
N SER A 120 8.26 -18.28 10.53
CA SER A 120 9.07 -19.26 9.78
C SER A 120 10.34 -19.65 10.54
N ASN A 121 11.08 -18.67 11.05
CA ASN A 121 12.30 -18.92 11.84
C ASN A 121 12.00 -19.69 13.14
N ALA A 122 10.93 -19.34 13.85
CA ALA A 122 10.51 -20.00 15.09
C ALA A 122 10.06 -21.46 14.86
N TYR A 123 9.48 -21.78 13.70
CA TYR A 123 9.26 -23.18 13.30
C TYR A 123 10.54 -23.92 12.89
N GLY A 124 11.67 -23.23 12.76
CA GLY A 124 12.96 -23.77 12.34
C GLY A 124 13.17 -23.78 10.82
N TYR A 125 12.40 -22.98 10.07
CA TYR A 125 12.54 -22.85 8.63
C TYR A 125 13.20 -21.52 8.24
N GLY A 126 14.12 -21.60 7.28
CA GLY A 126 14.68 -20.41 6.62
C GLY A 126 13.62 -19.65 5.81
N VAL A 127 13.95 -18.40 5.50
CA VAL A 127 13.24 -17.57 4.53
C VAL A 127 14.23 -17.18 3.45
N SER A 128 13.90 -17.48 2.20
CA SER A 128 14.72 -17.10 1.05
C SER A 128 13.89 -16.25 0.10
N LEU A 129 14.47 -15.17 -0.40
CA LEU A 129 13.84 -14.32 -1.41
C LEU A 129 13.97 -14.98 -2.77
N PHE A 130 12.90 -15.64 -3.21
CA PHE A 130 12.82 -16.40 -4.48
C PHE A 130 13.93 -17.45 -4.67
N GLY A 131 14.54 -17.92 -3.57
CA GLY A 131 15.66 -18.86 -3.59
C GLY A 131 17.02 -18.23 -3.93
N TRP A 132 17.10 -16.91 -4.08
CA TRP A 132 18.34 -16.22 -4.48
C TRP A 132 19.13 -15.68 -3.30
N VAL A 133 18.42 -15.20 -2.27
CA VAL A 133 19.02 -14.55 -1.11
C VAL A 133 18.36 -15.09 0.15
N ASP A 134 19.13 -15.79 0.96
CA ASP A 134 18.67 -16.25 2.27
C ASP A 134 18.69 -15.10 3.27
N LEU A 135 17.57 -14.91 3.96
CA LEU A 135 17.44 -13.95 5.02
C LEU A 135 17.97 -14.57 6.33
N PRO A 136 18.55 -13.76 7.24
CA PRO A 136 19.05 -14.27 8.50
C PRO A 136 17.92 -14.84 9.37
N SER A 137 18.26 -15.81 10.22
CA SER A 137 17.35 -16.23 11.28
C SER A 137 17.41 -15.21 12.41
N LEU A 138 16.30 -14.55 12.69
CA LEU A 138 16.23 -13.52 13.74
C LEU A 138 15.91 -14.10 15.12
N VAL A 139 15.26 -15.27 15.13
CA VAL A 139 14.90 -16.03 16.32
C VAL A 139 15.29 -17.50 16.13
N GLY A 140 15.49 -18.21 17.24
CA GLY A 140 15.72 -19.65 17.26
C GLY A 140 14.42 -20.44 17.15
N LYS A 141 14.54 -21.77 16.97
CA LYS A 141 13.40 -22.68 16.92
C LYS A 141 12.70 -22.73 18.29
N ASP A 142 11.44 -22.29 18.32
CA ASP A 142 10.56 -22.30 19.49
C ASP A 142 9.12 -22.41 18.98
N LYS A 143 8.48 -23.56 19.24
CA LYS A 143 7.13 -23.83 18.76
C LYS A 143 6.08 -22.91 19.40
N ALA A 144 6.20 -22.64 20.70
CA ALA A 144 5.22 -21.80 21.39
C ALA A 144 5.26 -20.36 20.85
N LEU A 145 6.47 -19.85 20.61
CA LEU A 145 6.66 -18.56 19.95
C LEU A 145 6.12 -18.58 18.51
N ALA A 146 6.36 -19.67 17.76
CA ALA A 146 5.89 -19.81 16.39
C ALA A 146 4.35 -19.80 16.29
N ASP A 147 3.66 -20.47 17.21
CA ASP A 147 2.19 -20.51 17.26
C ASP A 147 1.64 -19.08 17.50
N VAL A 148 2.18 -18.36 18.49
CA VAL A 148 1.78 -16.96 18.79
C VAL A 148 2.07 -16.01 17.63
N LEU A 149 3.26 -16.08 17.03
CA LEU A 149 3.61 -15.24 15.88
C LEU A 149 2.76 -15.58 14.64
N GLY A 150 2.40 -16.85 14.47
CA GLY A 150 1.48 -17.31 13.42
C GLY A 150 0.10 -16.65 13.55
N GLU A 151 -0.48 -16.67 14.76
CA GLU A 151 -1.74 -15.99 15.05
C GLU A 151 -1.63 -14.47 14.83
N CYS A 152 -0.53 -13.85 15.28
CA CYS A 152 -0.28 -12.42 15.04
C CYS A 152 -0.20 -12.10 13.55
N HIS A 153 0.48 -12.95 12.76
CA HIS A 153 0.59 -12.80 11.32
C HIS A 153 -0.77 -12.90 10.63
N GLU A 154 -1.57 -13.91 10.98
CA GLU A 154 -2.91 -14.11 10.42
C GLU A 154 -3.85 -12.95 10.77
N LEU A 155 -3.92 -12.55 12.04
CA LEU A 155 -4.72 -11.42 12.49
C LEU A 155 -4.29 -10.12 11.79
N ALA A 156 -2.98 -9.86 11.71
CA ALA A 156 -2.45 -8.68 11.02
C ALA A 156 -2.73 -8.72 9.52
N SER A 157 -2.73 -9.90 8.89
CA SER A 157 -3.08 -10.08 7.48
C SER A 157 -4.55 -9.74 7.21
N PHE A 158 -5.48 -10.27 8.01
CA PHE A 158 -6.90 -9.91 7.89
C PHE A 158 -7.16 -8.44 8.19
N ALA A 159 -6.52 -7.88 9.22
CA ALA A 159 -6.62 -6.46 9.52
C ALA A 159 -6.09 -5.59 8.37
N LEU A 160 -4.97 -5.98 7.75
CA LEU A 160 -4.40 -5.29 6.59
C LEU A 160 -5.37 -5.32 5.41
N LEU A 161 -5.91 -6.49 5.05
CA LEU A 161 -6.86 -6.63 3.95
C LEU A 161 -8.14 -5.83 4.20
N GLY A 162 -8.70 -5.90 5.41
CA GLY A 162 -9.88 -5.15 5.80
C GLY A 162 -9.65 -3.64 5.72
N LEU A 163 -8.54 -3.15 6.28
CA LEU A 163 -8.21 -1.72 6.25
C LEU A 163 -7.85 -1.23 4.84
N ALA A 164 -7.15 -2.04 4.04
CA ALA A 164 -6.85 -1.72 2.65
C ALA A 164 -8.12 -1.67 1.80
N GLY A 165 -9.07 -2.58 2.02
CA GLY A 165 -10.39 -2.57 1.41
C GLY A 165 -11.18 -1.32 1.79
N ALA A 166 -11.24 -0.98 3.08
CA ALA A 166 -11.88 0.24 3.55
C ALA A 166 -11.24 1.50 2.95
N HIS A 167 -9.90 1.54 2.87
CA HIS A 167 -9.17 2.62 2.22
C HIS A 167 -9.54 2.77 0.73
N ALA A 168 -9.61 1.65 -0.01
CA ALA A 168 -10.00 1.65 -1.42
C ALA A 168 -11.45 2.12 -1.60
N VAL A 169 -12.39 1.62 -0.79
CA VAL A 169 -13.81 2.04 -0.81
C VAL A 169 -13.95 3.52 -0.53
N LEU A 170 -13.23 4.05 0.47
CA LEU A 170 -13.24 5.48 0.77
C LEU A 170 -12.66 6.30 -0.39
N ALA A 171 -11.55 5.89 -0.99
CA ALA A 171 -10.96 6.59 -2.14
C ALA A 171 -11.92 6.61 -3.35
N ILE A 172 -12.60 5.50 -3.62
CA ILE A 172 -13.62 5.41 -4.68
C ILE A 172 -14.84 6.27 -4.33
N GLY A 173 -15.33 6.21 -3.10
CA GLY A 173 -16.48 7.01 -2.65
C GLY A 173 -16.20 8.52 -2.72
N HIS A 174 -15.02 8.95 -2.31
CA HIS A 174 -14.54 10.32 -2.48
C HIS A 174 -14.51 10.75 -3.94
N HIS A 175 -14.02 9.88 -4.83
CA HIS A 175 -13.98 10.18 -6.26
C HIS A 175 -15.37 10.20 -6.92
N VAL A 176 -16.24 9.25 -6.60
CA VAL A 176 -17.54 9.09 -7.27
C VAL A 176 -18.60 10.04 -6.69
N LEU A 177 -18.68 10.17 -5.37
CA LEU A 177 -19.70 10.96 -4.68
C LEU A 177 -19.25 12.42 -4.47
N LEU A 178 -18.03 12.62 -3.99
CA LEU A 178 -17.50 13.96 -3.68
C LEU A 178 -16.80 14.61 -4.88
N ARG A 179 -16.58 13.85 -5.97
CA ARG A 179 -15.92 14.29 -7.21
C ARG A 179 -14.56 14.93 -6.97
N ASP A 180 -13.87 14.46 -5.95
CA ASP A 180 -12.54 14.93 -5.59
C ASP A 180 -11.46 14.12 -6.33
N PRO A 181 -10.22 14.64 -6.36
CA PRO A 181 -9.14 14.01 -7.11
C PRO A 181 -8.44 12.83 -6.44
N THR A 182 -8.88 12.40 -5.25
CA THR A 182 -8.11 11.49 -4.40
C THR A 182 -7.66 10.23 -5.16
N LEU A 183 -8.60 9.54 -5.82
CA LEU A 183 -8.28 8.37 -6.63
C LEU A 183 -7.44 8.71 -7.86
N VAL A 184 -7.82 9.74 -8.62
CA VAL A 184 -7.19 10.11 -9.90
C VAL A 184 -5.74 10.55 -9.71
N SER A 185 -5.40 11.12 -8.56
CA SER A 185 -4.04 11.52 -8.22
C SER A 185 -3.05 10.35 -8.12
N MET A 186 -3.56 9.13 -7.90
CA MET A 186 -2.78 7.88 -7.79
C MET A 186 -2.87 6.99 -9.04
N LEU A 187 -3.70 7.31 -10.04
CA LEU A 187 -3.82 6.50 -11.24
C LEU A 187 -2.62 6.71 -12.20
N PRO A 188 -2.02 5.63 -12.74
CA PRO A 188 -0.90 5.74 -13.67
C PRO A 188 -1.30 6.33 -15.04
N PHE A 189 -2.60 6.41 -15.35
CA PHE A 189 -3.13 6.85 -16.65
C PHE A 189 -3.98 8.13 -16.54
N GLY A 190 -4.09 8.90 -17.62
CA GLY A 190 -4.84 10.17 -17.73
C GLY A 190 -3.96 11.45 -17.81
N ARG A 191 -4.57 12.61 -18.09
CA ARG A 191 -3.83 13.86 -18.38
C ARG A 191 -3.01 14.35 -17.17
N ARG A 192 -1.70 14.56 -17.36
CA ARG A 192 -0.82 15.31 -16.44
C ARG A 192 -1.20 16.80 -16.52
N PRO A 193 -1.40 17.50 -15.40
CA PRO A 193 -1.40 18.97 -15.41
C PRO A 193 -0.10 19.52 -15.98
N ALA A 194 -0.21 20.57 -16.79
CA ALA A 194 0.94 21.37 -17.16
C ALA A 194 1.57 21.97 -15.90
N ARG A 195 2.91 21.95 -15.83
CA ARG A 195 3.66 22.74 -14.84
C ARG A 195 3.30 24.21 -15.07
N PRO A 196 2.85 24.99 -14.07
CA PRO A 196 2.70 26.42 -14.25
C PRO A 196 4.04 26.97 -14.73
N ALA A 197 4.03 27.72 -15.83
CA ALA A 197 5.22 28.42 -16.29
C ALA A 197 5.77 29.23 -15.10
N ALA A 198 7.06 29.07 -14.81
CA ALA A 198 7.73 29.96 -13.88
C ALA A 198 7.62 31.35 -14.50
N GLY A 199 6.79 32.21 -13.91
CA GLY A 199 6.67 33.59 -14.34
C GLY A 199 7.99 34.29 -14.11
N GLU A 200 8.52 34.89 -15.17
CA GLU A 200 9.44 36.02 -15.14
C GLU A 200 8.71 37.29 -14.68
#